data_AF-A0A7C2F517-F1
#
_entry.id   AF-A0A7C2F517-F1
#
_cell.length_a   1.000
_cell.length_b   1.000
_cell.length_c   1.000
_cell.angle_alpha   90.00
_cell.angle_beta   90.00
_cell.angle_gamma   90.00
#
_symmetry.space_group_name_H-M   'P 1'
#
loop_
_entity.id
_entity.type
_entity.pdbx_description
1 polymer ?
#
loop_
_entity_poly.entity_id
_entity_poly.type
_entity_poly.pdbx_seq_one_letter_code
_entity_poly.pdbx_strand_id
1 'polypeptide(L)'
;MIRKTGCLAALLAFTLIASTADDSAPSRLVGEVLTNGQHMKYLSLLADEIGSRLTGSKGARRAEEAMEAEMKRLGLSNVRREPFTVLASWERGPARATL
;
A
#
# COMPACT_ATOMS: atom_id res chain seq x y z
N MET A 1 17.72 -31.07 47.27
CA MET A 1 16.74 -29.96 47.40
C MET A 1 17.29 -28.74 46.67
N ILE A 2 16.87 -28.56 45.41
CA ILE A 2 17.40 -27.56 44.48
C ILE A 2 16.67 -26.23 44.68
N ARG A 3 17.44 -25.16 44.83
CA ARG A 3 16.99 -23.78 45.11
C ARG A 3 16.06 -23.26 44.00
N LYS A 4 14.74 -23.32 44.22
CA LYS A 4 13.69 -22.77 43.32
C LYS A 4 13.66 -21.23 43.27
N THR A 5 14.48 -20.54 44.06
CA THR A 5 14.48 -19.07 44.19
C THR A 5 15.18 -18.33 43.05
N GLY A 6 16.06 -18.98 42.28
CA GLY A 6 16.75 -18.33 41.15
C GLY A 6 15.88 -18.13 39.90
N CYS A 7 14.84 -18.93 39.73
CA CYS A 7 14.01 -18.92 38.51
C CYS A 7 13.02 -17.74 38.48
N LEU A 8 12.57 -17.27 39.65
CA LEU A 8 11.59 -16.18 39.76
C LEU A 8 12.20 -14.81 39.44
N ALA A 9 13.47 -14.59 39.80
CA ALA A 9 14.20 -13.35 39.52
C ALA A 9 14.53 -13.21 38.01
N ALA A 10 14.78 -14.33 37.32
CA ALA A 10 15.06 -14.33 35.89
C ALA A 10 13.82 -14.01 35.03
N LEU A 11 12.62 -14.44 35.45
CA LEU A 11 11.36 -14.09 34.79
C LEU A 11 10.99 -12.60 34.96
N LEU A 12 11.32 -11.99 36.11
CA LEU A 12 11.06 -10.57 36.36
C LEU A 12 11.98 -9.64 35.56
N ALA A 13 13.19 -10.11 35.21
CA ALA A 13 14.13 -9.36 34.36
C ALA A 13 13.75 -9.43 32.87
N PHE A 14 13.09 -10.50 32.43
CA PHE A 14 12.70 -10.68 31.03
C PHE A 14 11.56 -9.75 30.59
N THR A 15 10.70 -9.30 31.52
CA THR A 15 9.63 -8.33 31.23
C THR A 15 10.11 -6.88 31.20
N LEU A 16 11.31 -6.58 31.71
CA LEU A 16 11.81 -5.20 31.80
C LEU A 16 12.51 -4.73 30.52
N ILE A 17 12.82 -5.64 29.59
CA ILE A 17 13.19 -5.28 28.22
C ILE A 17 11.87 -5.07 27.44
N ALA A 18 11.04 -4.16 27.95
CA ALA A 18 9.88 -3.66 27.22
C ALA A 18 10.40 -2.91 25.98
N SER A 19 9.82 -3.22 24.83
CA SER A 19 10.14 -2.60 23.55
C SER A 19 10.15 -1.07 23.70
N THR A 20 11.27 -0.41 23.36
CA THR A 20 11.29 1.04 23.18
C THR A 20 10.64 1.38 21.85
N ALA A 21 9.33 1.12 21.75
CA ALA A 21 8.55 1.55 20.60
C ALA A 21 8.58 3.07 20.58
N ASP A 22 9.14 3.64 19.51
CA ASP A 22 9.10 5.06 19.25
C ASP A 22 7.63 5.48 19.10
N ASP A 23 7.12 6.31 20.01
CA ASP A 23 5.74 6.84 19.98
C ASP A 23 5.68 8.22 19.28
N SER A 24 6.59 8.44 18.33
CA SER A 24 6.49 9.60 17.45
C SER A 24 5.27 9.49 16.53
N ALA A 25 4.76 10.62 16.06
CA ALA A 25 3.66 10.62 15.09
C ALA A 25 3.98 9.80 13.80
N PRO A 26 5.19 9.87 13.22
CA PRO A 26 5.59 9.00 12.12
C PRO A 26 5.47 7.51 12.45
N SER A 27 5.92 7.09 13.63
CA SER A 27 5.89 5.69 14.04
C SER A 27 4.46 5.17 14.22
N ARG A 28 3.55 5.99 14.74
CA ARG A 28 2.11 5.67 14.77
C ARG A 28 1.49 5.56 13.38
N LEU A 29 1.85 6.45 12.45
CA LEU A 29 1.36 6.40 11.07
C LEU A 29 1.82 5.13 10.35
N VAL A 30 3.08 4.74 10.51
CA VAL A 30 3.61 3.49 9.95
C VAL A 30 2.86 2.30 10.53
N GLY A 31 2.66 2.27 11.85
CA GLY A 31 1.85 1.24 12.52
C GLY A 31 0.47 1.12 11.90
N GLU A 32 -0.27 2.22 11.80
CA GLU A 32 -1.62 2.26 11.23
C GLU A 32 -1.67 1.76 9.78
N VAL A 33 -0.73 2.18 8.94
CA VAL A 33 -0.67 1.75 7.53
C VAL A 33 -0.43 0.25 7.41
N LEU A 34 0.41 -0.33 8.28
CA LEU A 34 0.75 -1.75 8.23
C LEU A 34 -0.35 -2.63 8.83
N THR A 35 -1.04 -2.18 9.87
CA THR A 35 -2.06 -3.00 10.56
C THR A 35 -3.45 -2.82 9.97
N ASN A 36 -3.82 -1.60 9.59
CA ASN A 36 -5.19 -1.23 9.20
C ASN A 36 -5.28 -0.67 7.78
N GLY A 37 -4.15 -0.44 7.12
CA GLY A 37 -4.09 0.13 5.79
C GLY A 37 -4.72 -0.76 4.72
N GLN A 38 -5.20 -0.12 3.65
CA GLN A 38 -5.86 -0.78 2.51
C GLN A 38 -4.93 -0.90 1.28
N HIS A 39 -3.62 -0.74 1.47
CA HIS A 39 -2.62 -0.63 0.40
C HIS A 39 -2.62 -1.85 -0.55
N MET A 40 -2.78 -3.07 -0.03
CA MET A 40 -2.86 -4.27 -0.86
C MET A 40 -4.14 -4.34 -1.69
N LYS A 41 -5.26 -3.83 -1.18
CA LYS A 41 -6.52 -3.73 -1.93
C LYS A 41 -6.37 -2.76 -3.10
N TYR A 42 -5.73 -1.61 -2.88
CA TYR A 42 -5.45 -0.63 -3.94
C TYR A 42 -4.49 -1.19 -4.97
N LEU A 43 -3.47 -1.93 -4.52
CA LEU A 43 -2.56 -2.61 -5.43
C LEU A 43 -3.29 -3.65 -6.28
N SER A 44 -4.18 -4.45 -5.71
CA SER A 44 -4.93 -5.47 -6.46
C SER A 44 -5.91 -4.86 -7.46
N LEU A 45 -6.65 -3.81 -7.09
CA LEU A 45 -7.50 -3.06 -8.01
C LEU A 45 -6.70 -2.58 -9.24
N LEU A 46 -5.51 -2.05 -9.01
CA LEU A 46 -4.66 -1.61 -10.10
C LEU A 46 -4.08 -2.83 -10.84
N ALA A 47 -3.24 -3.63 -10.20
CA ALA A 47 -2.46 -4.68 -10.84
C ALA A 47 -3.32 -5.80 -11.46
N ASP A 48 -4.37 -6.25 -10.78
CA ASP A 48 -5.12 -7.44 -11.15
C ASP A 48 -6.42 -7.10 -11.90
N GLU A 49 -7.19 -6.13 -11.42
CA GLU A 49 -8.49 -5.80 -12.04
C GLU A 49 -8.35 -4.87 -13.27
N ILE A 50 -7.48 -3.87 -13.19
CA ILE A 50 -7.25 -2.93 -14.30
C ILE A 50 -6.17 -3.46 -15.25
N GLY A 51 -5.06 -3.98 -14.72
CA GLY A 51 -3.97 -4.54 -15.52
C GLY A 51 -3.10 -3.47 -16.20
N SER A 52 -2.75 -3.64 -17.47
CA SER A 52 -1.82 -2.74 -18.17
C SER A 52 -2.34 -1.30 -18.26
N ARG A 53 -1.52 -0.31 -17.88
CA ARG A 53 -1.87 1.12 -17.80
C ARG A 53 -0.86 2.03 -18.50
N LEU A 54 -0.45 1.68 -19.73
CA LEU A 54 0.42 2.56 -20.50
C LEU A 54 -0.26 3.92 -20.71
N THR A 55 0.47 5.03 -20.55
CA THR A 55 -0.06 6.39 -20.75
C THR A 55 -0.77 6.53 -22.09
N GLY A 56 -1.98 7.11 -22.08
CA GLY A 56 -2.82 7.25 -23.27
C GLY A 56 -3.65 6.01 -23.65
N SER A 57 -3.38 4.84 -23.05
CA SER A 57 -4.18 3.63 -23.28
C SER A 57 -5.55 3.67 -22.58
N LYS A 58 -6.44 2.73 -22.93
CA LYS A 58 -7.73 2.53 -22.24
C LYS A 58 -7.55 2.15 -20.77
N GLY A 59 -6.51 1.37 -20.44
CA GLY A 59 -6.23 0.95 -19.08
C GLY A 59 -5.80 2.12 -18.18
N ALA A 60 -4.99 3.04 -18.71
CA ALA A 60 -4.61 4.26 -17.99
C ALA A 60 -5.84 5.12 -17.65
N ARG A 61 -6.75 5.34 -18.61
CA ARG A 61 -8.00 6.09 -18.36
C ARG A 61 -8.88 5.44 -17.29
N ARG A 62 -9.06 4.12 -17.33
CA ARG A 62 -9.80 3.38 -16.29
C ARG A 62 -9.17 3.54 -14.92
N ALA A 63 -7.84 3.57 -14.84
CA ALA A 63 -7.13 3.77 -13.59
C ALA A 63 -7.28 5.18 -13.03
N GLU A 64 -7.20 6.20 -13.89
CA GLU A 64 -7.45 7.59 -13.51
C GLU A 64 -8.85 7.76 -12.91
N GLU A 65 -9.87 7.19 -13.58
CA GLU A 65 -11.27 7.23 -13.13
C GLU A 65 -11.46 6.50 -11.79
N ALA A 66 -10.89 5.30 -11.65
CA ALA A 66 -10.99 4.51 -10.42
C ALA A 66 -10.31 5.22 -9.24
N MET A 67 -9.11 5.78 -9.45
CA MET A 67 -8.39 6.51 -8.41
C MET A 67 -9.08 7.82 -8.04
N GLU A 68 -9.63 8.56 -9.02
CA GLU A 68 -10.43 9.77 -8.75
C GLU A 68 -11.65 9.44 -7.88
N ALA A 69 -12.37 8.36 -8.21
CA ALA A 69 -13.52 7.89 -7.43
C ALA A 69 -13.13 7.48 -6.00
N GLU A 70 -12.03 6.72 -5.84
CA GLU A 70 -11.55 6.30 -4.53
C GLU A 70 -11.09 7.49 -3.69
N MET A 71 -10.37 8.44 -4.27
CA MET A 71 -9.95 9.66 -3.57
C MET A 71 -11.15 10.48 -3.08
N LYS A 72 -12.20 10.61 -3.91
CA LYS A 72 -13.46 11.26 -3.50
C LYS A 72 -14.16 10.48 -2.39
N ARG A 73 -14.21 9.15 -2.49
CA ARG A 73 -14.80 8.27 -1.47
C ARG A 73 -14.10 8.39 -0.12
N LEU A 74 -12.80 8.62 -0.11
CA LEU A 74 -12.00 8.87 1.10
C LEU A 74 -12.22 10.27 1.71
N GLY A 75 -12.93 11.17 1.04
CA GLY A 75 -13.23 12.51 1.54
C GLY A 75 -12.11 13.54 1.33
N LEU A 76 -11.20 13.30 0.38
CA LEU A 76 -10.18 14.28 0.01
C LEU A 76 -10.84 15.55 -0.57
N SER A 77 -10.36 16.72 -0.16
CA SER A 77 -11.02 18.00 -0.44
C SER A 77 -10.74 18.60 -1.82
N ASN A 78 -9.67 18.17 -2.50
CA ASN A 78 -9.21 18.79 -3.74
C ASN A 78 -8.91 17.75 -4.84
N VAL A 79 -9.89 16.90 -5.15
CA VAL A 79 -9.74 15.83 -6.14
C VAL A 79 -10.20 16.33 -7.51
N ARG A 80 -9.25 16.43 -8.45
CA ARG A 80 -9.51 16.78 -9.85
C ARG A 80 -8.47 16.12 -10.76
N ARG A 81 -8.81 15.90 -12.03
CA ARG A 81 -7.86 15.53 -13.08
C ARG A 81 -7.25 16.78 -13.69
N GLU A 82 -5.94 16.76 -13.89
CA GLU A 82 -5.22 17.83 -14.58
C GLU A 82 -4.97 17.40 -16.03
N PRO A 83 -5.47 18.16 -17.02
CA PRO A 83 -5.33 17.79 -18.42
C PRO A 83 -3.87 17.95 -18.86
N PHE A 84 -3.40 16.99 -19.67
CA PHE A 84 -2.11 17.07 -20.35
C PHE A 84 -2.23 16.50 -21.76
N THR A 85 -1.33 16.90 -22.64
CA THR A 85 -1.32 16.43 -24.04
C THR A 85 -0.33 15.29 -24.19
N VAL A 86 -0.78 14.19 -24.80
CA VAL A 86 0.08 13.09 -25.23
C VAL A 86 0.28 13.23 -26.74
N LEU A 87 1.53 13.46 -27.17
CA LEU A 87 1.84 13.68 -28.60
C LEU A 87 1.62 12.42 -29.45
N ALA A 88 1.87 11.25 -28.88
CA ALA A 88 1.58 9.96 -29.51
C ALA A 88 1.30 8.92 -28.43
N SER A 89 0.23 8.15 -28.60
CA SER A 89 -0.09 7.00 -27.76
C SER A 89 0.26 5.70 -28.47
N TRP A 90 0.59 4.66 -27.70
CA TRP A 90 0.83 3.33 -28.23
C TRP A 90 -0.18 2.34 -27.65
N GLU A 91 -0.73 1.46 -28.49
CA GLU A 91 -1.54 0.32 -28.07
C GLU A 91 -0.98 -0.93 -28.76
N ARG A 92 -0.85 -2.02 -28.00
CA ARG A 92 -0.29 -3.26 -28.52
C ARG A 92 -1.27 -3.87 -29.55
N GLY A 93 -0.80 -4.04 -30.78
CA GLY A 93 -1.50 -4.84 -31.79
C GLY A 93 -1.27 -6.34 -31.61
N PRO A 94 -1.93 -7.19 -32.41
CA PRO A 94 -1.69 -8.63 -32.43
C PRO A 94 -0.20 -8.94 -32.72
N ALA A 95 0.37 -9.90 -31.99
CA ALA A 95 1.72 -10.41 -32.23
C ALA A 95 1.67 -11.93 -32.37
N ARG A 96 2.36 -12.46 -33.38
CA ARG A 96 2.50 -13.90 -33.64
C ARG A 96 3.94 -14.20 -34.03
N ALA A 97 4.50 -15.26 -33.48
CA ALA A 97 5.79 -15.81 -33.87
C ALA A 97 5.64 -17.31 -34.10
N THR A 98 6.45 -17.86 -34.99
CA THR A 98 6.66 -19.31 -35.18
C THR A 98 8.06 -19.64 -34.73
N LEU A 99 8.23 -20.79 -34.07
CA LEU A 99 9.54 -21.30 -33.67
C LEU A 99 10.38 -21.68 -34.89
#